data_AF-A0A4Z2E1R3-F1
#
_entry.id   AF-A0A4Z2E1R3-F1
#
_cell.length_a   1.000
_cell.length_b   1.000
_cell.length_c   1.000
_cell.angle_alpha   90.00
_cell.angle_beta   90.00
_cell.angle_gamma   90.00
#
_symmetry.space_group_name_H-M   'P 1'
#
loop_
_entity.id
_entity.type
_entity.pdbx_description
1 polymer ?
#
loop_
_entity_poly.entity_id
_entity_poly.type
_entity_poly.pdbx_seq_one_letter_code
_entity_poly.pdbx_strand_id
1 'polypeptide(L)'
;METLAPDTEVRLAVSRCLRTLATSTDPDGTVAALQTLHLYLDDGAEGGVSSAQRAEFRRAHFTRTLQLLVSHMQADGPAGLTAAQRTQLWDGLFLKGPPEQALMVLMEAMGELR
;
A
#
# COMPACT_ATOMS: atom_id res chain seq x y z
N MET A 1 18.95 -2.03 -22.70
CA MET A 1 18.06 -1.75 -21.56
C MET A 1 17.72 -3.09 -20.96
N GLU A 2 18.40 -3.47 -19.87
CA GLU A 2 18.09 -4.70 -19.15
C GLU A 2 16.75 -4.53 -18.45
N THR A 3 15.73 -5.23 -18.93
CA THR A 3 14.44 -5.37 -18.23
C THR A 3 14.72 -6.10 -16.92
N LEU A 4 14.64 -5.40 -15.80
CA LEU A 4 14.75 -6.01 -14.48
C LEU A 4 13.63 -7.05 -14.35
N ALA A 5 13.91 -8.14 -13.63
CA ALA A 5 12.86 -9.12 -13.32
C ALA A 5 11.69 -8.39 -12.63
N PRO A 6 10.44 -8.70 -12.97
CA PRO A 6 9.25 -7.99 -12.47
C PRO A 6 9.19 -7.93 -10.93
N ASP A 7 9.76 -8.92 -10.25
CA ASP A 7 9.95 -8.96 -8.79
C ASP A 7 10.80 -7.79 -8.26
N THR A 8 11.93 -7.51 -8.91
CA THR A 8 12.86 -6.49 -8.44
C THR A 8 12.30 -5.08 -8.66
N GLU A 9 11.57 -4.86 -9.75
CA GLU A 9 10.87 -3.59 -10.00
C GLU A 9 9.76 -3.34 -8.98
N VAL A 10 8.91 -4.33 -8.71
CA VAL A 10 7.83 -4.23 -7.71
C VAL A 10 8.41 -3.96 -6.34
N ARG A 11 9.42 -4.73 -5.93
CA ARG A 11 10.08 -4.56 -4.63
C ARG A 11 10.65 -3.15 -4.47
N LEU A 12 11.33 -2.62 -5.48
CA LEU A 12 11.91 -1.26 -5.45
C LEU A 12 10.81 -0.19 -5.38
N ALA A 13 9.78 -0.29 -6.22
CA ALA A 13 8.68 0.66 -6.26
C ALA A 13 7.92 0.69 -4.93
N VAL A 14 7.55 -0.48 -4.40
CA VAL A 14 6.86 -0.61 -3.12
C VAL A 14 7.73 -0.09 -1.98
N SER A 15 9.00 -0.49 -1.92
CA SER A 15 9.92 -0.03 -0.87
C SER A 15 10.10 1.49 -0.86
N ARG A 16 10.12 2.11 -2.03
CA ARG A 16 10.13 3.57 -2.17
C ARG A 16 8.84 4.18 -1.63
N CYS A 17 7.68 3.65 -2.00
CA CYS A 17 6.39 4.13 -1.51
C CYS A 17 6.28 4.01 0.02
N LEU A 18 6.62 2.85 0.59
CA LEU A 18 6.59 2.64 2.03
C LEU A 18 7.55 3.58 2.78
N ARG A 19 8.73 3.85 2.22
CA ARG A 19 9.65 4.82 2.79
C ARG A 19 9.05 6.23 2.77
N THR A 20 8.48 6.66 1.65
CA THR A 20 7.79 7.94 1.55
C THR A 20 6.67 8.02 2.59
N LEU A 21 5.85 6.98 2.76
CA LEU A 21 4.80 6.95 3.78
C LEU A 21 5.35 7.03 5.21
N ALA A 22 6.52 6.46 5.48
CA ALA A 22 7.09 6.45 6.82
C ALA A 22 7.84 7.75 7.19
N THR A 23 8.38 8.48 6.20
CA THR A 23 9.28 9.63 6.45
C THR A 23 8.77 10.96 5.90
N SER A 24 7.82 10.95 4.97
CA SER A 24 7.32 12.16 4.33
C SER A 24 6.34 12.89 5.24
N THR A 25 6.61 14.17 5.45
CA THR A 25 5.65 15.12 6.05
C THR A 25 4.81 15.82 4.97
N ASP A 26 5.13 15.58 3.69
CA ASP A 26 4.43 16.16 2.54
C ASP A 26 3.19 15.31 2.17
N PRO A 27 1.98 15.89 2.18
CA PRO A 27 0.76 15.18 1.86
C PRO A 27 0.71 14.75 0.38
N ASP A 28 1.27 15.55 -0.54
CA ASP A 28 1.26 15.22 -1.97
C ASP A 28 2.11 13.98 -2.28
N GLY A 29 3.31 13.90 -1.69
CA GLY A 29 4.16 12.71 -1.76
C GLY A 29 3.51 11.46 -1.16
N THR A 30 2.74 11.63 -0.09
CA THR A 30 1.98 10.54 0.56
C THR A 30 0.84 10.07 -0.36
N VAL A 31 0.08 10.99 -0.96
CA VAL A 31 -0.99 10.65 -1.92
C VAL A 31 -0.40 9.92 -3.13
N ALA A 32 0.70 10.40 -3.71
CA ALA A 32 1.34 9.78 -4.86
C ALA A 32 1.85 8.36 -4.55
N ALA A 33 2.40 8.15 -3.35
CA ALA A 33 2.82 6.82 -2.89
C ALA A 33 1.62 5.85 -2.75
N LEU A 34 0.50 6.31 -2.19
CA LEU A 34 -0.71 5.49 -2.05
C LEU A 34 -1.35 5.17 -3.40
N GLN A 35 -1.40 6.14 -4.31
CA GLN A 35 -1.88 5.94 -5.69
C GLN A 35 -1.02 4.91 -6.41
N THR A 36 0.31 4.98 -6.26
CA THR A 36 1.23 4.00 -6.84
C THR A 36 0.94 2.59 -6.32
N LEU A 37 0.70 2.44 -5.01
CA LEU A 37 0.33 1.15 -4.41
C LEU A 37 -1.03 0.65 -4.92
N HIS A 38 -1.98 1.55 -5.19
CA HIS A 38 -3.28 1.20 -5.78
C HIS A 38 -3.19 0.64 -7.19
N LEU A 39 -2.20 1.05 -7.99
CA LEU A 39 -2.01 0.49 -9.34
C LEU A 39 -1.67 -1.01 -9.33
N TYR A 40 -1.13 -1.51 -8.22
CA TYR A 40 -0.84 -2.93 -8.03
C TYR A 40 -2.05 -3.75 -7.55
N LEU A 41 -3.19 -3.11 -7.25
CA LEU A 41 -4.45 -3.78 -6.91
C LEU A 41 -5.21 -4.19 -8.18
N ASP A 42 -6.13 -5.17 -8.06
CA ASP A 42 -6.81 -5.83 -9.19
C ASP A 42 -7.63 -4.89 -10.08
N ASP A 43 -8.01 -3.72 -9.56
CA ASP A 43 -8.78 -2.68 -10.27
C ASP A 43 -7.89 -1.71 -11.09
N GLY A 44 -6.57 -1.85 -11.01
CA GLY A 44 -5.57 -0.97 -11.64
C GLY A 44 -5.33 -1.25 -13.12
N ALA A 45 -6.37 -1.58 -13.90
CA ALA A 45 -6.25 -1.89 -15.33
C ALA A 45 -5.59 -0.76 -16.15
N GLU A 46 -5.70 0.48 -15.67
CA GLU A 46 -5.20 1.69 -16.33
C GLU A 46 -3.72 2.03 -16.03
N GLY A 47 -3.02 1.20 -15.25
CA GLY A 47 -1.75 1.58 -14.59
C GLY A 47 -0.43 1.18 -15.27
N GLY A 48 -0.44 0.50 -16.41
CA GLY A 48 0.79 -0.05 -17.02
C GLY A 48 1.49 -1.15 -16.21
N VAL A 49 0.91 -1.57 -15.08
CA VAL A 49 1.38 -2.68 -14.24
C VAL A 49 0.91 -4.01 -14.82
N SER A 50 1.84 -4.93 -15.03
CA SER A 50 1.52 -6.27 -15.54
C SER A 50 0.82 -7.14 -14.49
N SER A 51 0.05 -8.14 -14.94
CA SER A 51 -0.58 -9.12 -14.05
C SER A 51 0.43 -9.83 -13.13
N ALA A 52 1.64 -10.13 -13.63
CA ALA A 52 2.71 -10.73 -12.86
C ALA A 52 3.19 -9.82 -11.70
N GLN A 53 3.30 -8.52 -11.95
CA GLN A 53 3.68 -7.54 -10.92
C GLN A 53 2.59 -7.36 -9.85
N ARG A 54 1.30 -7.40 -10.24
CA ARG A 54 0.18 -7.40 -9.29
C ARG A 54 0.16 -8.65 -8.41
N ALA A 55 0.39 -9.82 -9.01
CA ALA A 55 0.47 -11.09 -8.28
C ALA A 55 1.62 -11.08 -7.26
N GLU A 56 2.79 -10.55 -7.64
CA GLU A 56 3.93 -10.41 -6.73
C GLU A 56 3.62 -9.45 -5.58
N PHE A 57 3.04 -8.29 -5.88
CA PHE A 57 2.61 -7.33 -4.85
C PHE A 57 1.64 -7.96 -3.84
N ARG A 58 0.60 -8.64 -4.34
CA ARG A 58 -0.39 -9.34 -3.50
C ARG A 58 0.24 -10.42 -2.62
N ARG A 59 1.26 -11.12 -3.13
CA ARG A 59 1.90 -12.24 -2.43
C ARG A 59 2.92 -11.78 -1.39
N ALA A 60 3.81 -10.85 -1.74
CA ALA A 60 4.99 -10.53 -0.95
C ALA A 60 4.92 -9.18 -0.22
N HIS A 61 4.05 -8.26 -0.65
CA HIS A 61 4.13 -6.86 -0.25
C HIS A 61 2.84 -6.30 0.35
N PHE A 62 1.68 -6.87 0.03
CA PHE A 62 0.39 -6.35 0.46
C PHE A 62 0.23 -6.34 1.99
N THR A 63 0.48 -7.47 2.66
CA THR A 63 0.40 -7.55 4.13
C THR A 63 1.29 -6.51 4.82
N ARG A 64 2.57 -6.39 4.41
CA ARG A 64 3.51 -5.41 4.98
C ARG A 64 3.07 -3.97 4.74
N THR A 65 2.48 -3.71 3.57
CA THR A 65 1.95 -2.39 3.23
C THR A 65 0.82 -2.01 4.18
N LEU A 66 -0.12 -2.92 4.44
CA LEU A 66 -1.20 -2.68 5.40
C LEU A 66 -0.68 -2.51 6.83
N GLN A 67 0.27 -3.32 7.29
CA GLN A 67 0.84 -3.18 8.63
C GLN A 67 1.49 -1.80 8.84
N LEU A 68 2.24 -1.32 7.83
CA LEU A 68 2.83 0.02 7.87
C LEU A 68 1.76 1.09 7.84
N LEU A 69 0.71 0.91 7.02
CA LEU A 69 -0.42 1.84 6.95
C LEU A 69 -1.10 1.97 8.31
N VAL A 70 -1.40 0.86 8.97
CA VAL A 70 -2.03 0.86 10.29
C VAL A 70 -1.12 1.45 11.36
N SER A 71 0.17 1.12 11.34
CA SER A 71 1.14 1.75 12.23
C SER A 71 1.19 3.28 12.04
N HIS A 72 1.10 3.73 10.79
CA HIS A 72 1.05 5.14 10.43
C HIS A 72 -0.27 5.81 10.86
N MET A 73 -1.40 5.10 10.91
CA MET A 73 -2.65 5.64 11.47
C MET A 73 -2.56 5.88 12.98
N GLN A 74 -1.83 5.00 13.69
CA GLN A 74 -1.71 5.05 15.15
C GLN A 74 -0.66 6.07 15.64
N ALA A 75 0.38 6.32 14.86
CA ALA A 75 1.56 7.11 15.25
C ALA A 75 1.42 8.64 15.06
N ASP A 76 0.22 9.21 15.22
CA ASP A 76 -0.15 10.57 14.76
C ASP A 76 -0.44 10.56 13.25
N GLY A 77 -1.71 10.28 12.91
CA GLY A 77 -2.15 10.03 11.54
C GLY A 77 -1.73 11.14 10.56
N PRO A 78 -1.65 10.86 9.24
CA PRO A 78 -0.97 11.71 8.25
C PRO A 78 -1.34 13.17 8.41
N ALA A 79 -0.41 13.93 8.97
CA ALA A 79 -0.50 15.38 9.05
C ALA A 79 -0.60 15.89 7.60
N GLY A 80 -1.80 16.28 7.18
CA GLY A 80 -2.05 16.86 5.85
C GLY A 80 -2.95 16.07 4.90
N LEU A 81 -3.34 14.82 5.20
CA LEU A 81 -4.35 14.12 4.37
C LEU A 81 -5.77 14.50 4.80
N THR A 82 -6.60 14.90 3.83
CA THR A 82 -8.03 15.15 4.08
C THR A 82 -8.76 13.86 4.45
N ALA A 83 -9.86 13.96 5.20
CA ALA A 83 -10.70 12.80 5.56
C ALA A 83 -11.16 12.02 4.31
N ALA A 84 -11.51 12.73 3.24
CA ALA A 84 -11.91 12.11 1.97
C ALA A 84 -10.78 11.31 1.29
N GLN A 85 -9.55 11.83 1.28
CA GLN A 85 -8.39 11.12 0.73
C GLN A 85 -8.03 9.90 1.57
N ARG A 86 -8.14 10.00 2.91
CA ARG A 86 -7.94 8.85 3.80
C ARG A 86 -8.96 7.77 3.48
N THR A 87 -10.26 8.08 3.47
CA THR A 87 -11.30 7.10 3.13
C THR A 87 -11.07 6.48 1.75
N GLN A 88 -10.84 7.30 0.72
CA GLN A 88 -10.70 6.78 -0.65
C GLN A 88 -9.44 5.90 -0.83
N LEU A 89 -8.29 6.34 -0.34
CA LEU A 89 -7.00 5.66 -0.56
C LEU A 89 -6.72 4.58 0.48
N TRP A 90 -7.28 4.66 1.69
CA TRP A 90 -7.11 3.61 2.69
C TRP A 90 -8.18 2.53 2.51
N ASP A 91 -9.45 2.90 2.42
CA ASP A 91 -10.50 1.91 2.19
C ASP A 91 -10.30 1.23 0.84
N GLY A 92 -9.78 1.94 -0.17
CA GLY A 92 -9.40 1.32 -1.44
C GLY A 92 -8.37 0.20 -1.29
N LEU A 93 -7.38 0.36 -0.41
CA LEU A 93 -6.36 -0.66 -0.13
C LEU A 93 -6.96 -1.87 0.61
N PHE A 94 -7.86 -1.64 1.57
CA PHE A 94 -8.52 -2.71 2.32
C PHE A 94 -9.60 -3.44 1.51
N LEU A 95 -10.41 -2.72 0.74
CA LEU A 95 -11.57 -3.24 0.00
C LEU A 95 -11.18 -3.90 -1.32
N LYS A 96 -10.12 -3.40 -2.00
CA LYS A 96 -9.69 -3.93 -3.31
C LYS A 96 -8.54 -4.92 -3.23
N GLY A 97 -7.98 -5.12 -2.04
CA GLY A 97 -6.93 -6.10 -1.79
C GLY A 97 -7.45 -7.48 -1.38
N PRO A 98 -6.57 -8.47 -1.18
CA PRO A 98 -6.94 -9.78 -0.65
C PRO A 98 -7.64 -9.66 0.73
N PRO A 99 -8.90 -10.09 0.86
CA PRO A 99 -9.68 -9.90 2.09
C PRO A 99 -9.09 -10.64 3.29
N GLU A 100 -8.47 -11.80 3.06
CA GLU A 100 -7.82 -12.61 4.10
C GLU A 100 -6.64 -11.89 4.75
N GLN A 101 -5.79 -11.26 3.93
CA GLN A 101 -4.64 -10.48 4.41
C GLN A 101 -5.09 -9.18 5.09
N ALA A 102 -6.12 -8.53 4.54
CA ALA A 102 -6.74 -7.35 5.14
C ALA A 102 -7.27 -7.64 6.55
N LEU A 103 -8.04 -8.73 6.70
CA LEU A 103 -8.59 -9.16 7.98
C LEU A 103 -7.47 -9.48 8.99
N MET A 104 -6.44 -10.21 8.57
CA MET A 104 -5.31 -10.58 9.44
C MET A 104 -4.62 -9.34 10.03
N VAL A 105 -4.35 -8.33 9.20
CA VAL A 105 -3.70 -7.10 9.65
C VAL A 105 -4.62 -6.26 10.55
N LEU A 106 -5.92 -6.25 10.29
CA LEU A 106 -6.89 -5.59 11.17
C LEU A 106 -6.95 -6.26 12.55
N MET A 107 -7.00 -7.59 12.60
CA MET A 107 -6.97 -8.35 13.86
C MET A 107 -5.68 -8.11 14.64
N GLU A 108 -4.54 -8.05 13.94
CA GLU A 108 -3.24 -7.73 14.54
C GLU A 108 -3.22 -6.31 15.14
N ALA A 109 -3.77 -5.35 14.40
CA ALA A 109 -3.88 -3.97 14.86
C ALA A 109 -4.82 -3.76 16.05
N MET A 110 -5.91 -4.52 16.10
CA MET A 110 -6.84 -4.52 17.24
C MET A 110 -6.27 -5.24 18.47
N GLY A 111 -5.12 -5.90 18.34
CA GLY A 111 -4.49 -6.66 19.42
C GLY A 111 -5.12 -8.02 19.70
N GLU A 112 -6.00 -8.53 18.81
CA GLU A 112 -6.67 -9.83 18.97
C GLU A 112 -5.76 -11.03 18.61
N LEU A 113 -4.58 -10.78 18.07
CA LEU A 113 -3.54 -11.79 17.79
C LEU A 113 -2.47 -11.89 18.90
N ARG A 114 -2.71 -11.30 20.08
CA ARG A 114 -1.74 -11.27 21.18
C ARG A 114 -2.04 -12.28 22.29
#